data_AF-A0A3D0YBP1-F1
#
_entry.id   AF-A0A3D0YBP1-F1
#
_cell.length_a   1.000
_cell.length_b   1.000
_cell.length_c   1.000
_cell.angle_alpha   90.00
_cell.angle_beta   90.00
_cell.angle_gamma   90.00
#
_symmetry.space_group_name_H-M   'P 1'
#
loop_
_entity.id
_entity.type
_entity.pdbx_description
1 polymer ?
#
loop_
_entity_poly.entity_id
_entity_poly.type
_entity_poly.pdbx_seq_one_letter_code
_entity_poly.pdbx_strand_id
1 'polypeptide(L)'
;MSQSNSGSSNRVLKKEAKAALDQFKFEIANEIGVNLKQGYNGDLTTKEAGSVGGYMVKKMIAQQEEQMASGNFPKANISTPTNTNL
;
A
#
# COMPACT_ATOMS: atom_id res chain seq x y z
N MET A 1 0.20 -17.50 -34.16
CA MET A 1 -0.45 -16.47 -33.33
C MET A 1 -0.09 -16.76 -31.88
N SER A 2 0.91 -16.07 -31.30
CA SER A 2 1.35 -16.28 -29.91
C SER A 2 0.67 -15.25 -29.01
N GLN A 3 -0.17 -15.73 -28.08
CA GLN A 3 -0.91 -14.91 -27.13
C GLN A 3 -0.01 -14.57 -25.93
N SER A 4 0.54 -13.36 -25.92
CA SER A 4 1.24 -12.80 -24.77
C SER A 4 0.21 -12.39 -23.71
N ASN A 5 0.00 -13.25 -22.72
CA ASN A 5 -0.83 -12.93 -21.56
C ASN A 5 0.01 -12.07 -20.59
N SER A 6 -0.01 -10.75 -20.78
CA SER A 6 0.63 -9.76 -19.92
C SER A 6 -0.11 -9.67 -18.58
N GLY A 7 0.10 -10.66 -17.72
CA GLY A 7 -0.30 -10.62 -16.32
C GLY A 7 0.58 -9.61 -15.58
N SER A 8 0.23 -8.33 -15.63
CA SER A 8 0.79 -7.27 -14.78
C SER A 8 0.43 -7.57 -13.33
N SER A 9 1.19 -8.47 -12.70
CA SER A 9 1.09 -8.70 -11.28
C SER A 9 1.94 -7.65 -10.60
N ASN A 10 1.28 -6.64 -10.02
CA ASN A 10 1.88 -5.66 -9.13
C ASN A 10 2.32 -6.35 -7.82
N ARG A 11 3.24 -7.33 -7.91
CA ARG A 11 3.84 -8.09 -6.80
C ARG A 11 5.00 -7.35 -6.16
N VAL A 12 4.91 -6.03 -6.06
CA VAL A 12 5.92 -5.22 -5.34
C VAL A 12 5.58 -5.14 -3.84
N LEU A 13 4.65 -5.96 -3.36
CA LEU A 13 4.53 -6.20 -1.93
C LEU A 13 5.61 -7.21 -1.53
N LYS A 14 6.71 -6.71 -0.97
CA LYS A 14 7.65 -7.53 -0.20
C LYS A 14 6.85 -8.39 0.79
N LYS A 15 7.09 -9.70 0.84
CA LYS A 15 6.32 -10.61 1.72
C LYS A 15 6.40 -10.15 3.18
N GLU A 16 7.54 -9.57 3.54
CA GLU A 16 7.85 -8.98 4.83
C GLU A 16 6.94 -7.76 5.12
N ALA A 17 6.67 -6.93 4.12
CA ALA A 17 5.82 -5.75 4.26
C ALA A 17 4.35 -6.12 4.44
N LYS A 18 3.91 -7.31 3.99
CA LYS A 18 2.52 -7.73 4.13
C LYS A 18 2.09 -7.85 5.59
N ALA A 19 2.92 -8.45 6.45
CA ALA A 19 2.61 -8.60 7.87
C ALA A 19 2.51 -7.23 8.57
N ALA A 20 3.45 -6.33 8.29
CA ALA A 20 3.44 -4.97 8.82
C ALA A 20 2.22 -4.17 8.34
N LEU A 21 1.86 -4.27 7.05
CA LEU A 21 0.66 -3.63 6.50
C LEU A 21 -0.64 -4.19 7.10
N ASP A 22 -0.68 -5.49 7.38
CA ASP A 22 -1.84 -6.10 8.03
C ASP A 22 -1.99 -5.61 9.47
N GLN A 23 -0.90 -5.51 10.24
CA GLN A 23 -0.92 -4.91 11.58
C GLN A 23 -1.36 -3.44 11.54
N PHE A 24 -0.75 -2.66 10.66
CA PHE A 24 -1.05 -1.25 10.47
C PHE A 24 -2.53 -1.00 10.12
N LYS A 25 -3.12 -1.86 9.28
CA LYS A 25 -4.55 -1.83 8.95
C LYS A 25 -5.44 -1.94 10.19
N PHE A 26 -5.11 -2.83 11.13
CA PHE A 26 -5.87 -2.99 12.37
C PHE A 26 -5.66 -1.82 13.33
N GLU A 27 -4.44 -1.29 13.42
CA GLU A 27 -4.17 -0.09 14.20
C GLU A 27 -5.01 1.11 13.72
N ILE A 28 -5.04 1.33 12.41
CA ILE A 28 -5.85 2.40 11.81
C ILE A 28 -7.33 2.16 12.04
N ALA A 29 -7.82 0.92 11.88
CA ALA A 29 -9.22 0.59 12.15
C ALA A 29 -9.61 0.93 13.60
N ASN A 30 -8.76 0.58 14.56
CA ASN A 30 -8.95 0.93 15.97
C ASN A 30 -8.93 2.45 16.19
N GLU A 31 -8.00 3.18 15.56
CA GLU A 31 -7.89 4.64 15.67
C GLU A 31 -9.16 5.36 15.20
N ILE A 32 -9.79 4.85 14.13
CA ILE A 32 -11.00 5.46 13.55
C ILE A 32 -12.31 4.83 14.05
N GLY A 33 -12.24 3.95 15.05
CA GLY A 33 -13.42 3.32 15.68
C GLY A 33 -14.16 2.31 14.79
N VAL A 34 -13.48 1.76 13.78
CA VAL A 34 -14.05 0.74 12.89
C VAL A 34 -13.72 -0.64 13.42
N ASN A 35 -14.75 -1.46 13.67
CA ASN A 35 -14.60 -2.82 14.19
C ASN A 35 -14.18 -3.81 13.09
N LEU A 36 -12.94 -3.68 12.63
CA LEU A 36 -12.36 -4.57 11.63
C LEU A 36 -11.90 -5.88 12.27
N LYS A 37 -12.41 -7.01 11.77
CA LYS A 37 -12.12 -8.35 12.28
C LYS A 37 -11.10 -9.08 11.41
N GLN A 38 -10.37 -10.00 12.02
CA GLN A 38 -9.61 -10.99 11.26
C GLN A 38 -10.61 -11.93 10.55
N GLY A 39 -10.59 -11.97 9.22
CA GLY A 39 -11.46 -12.84 8.42
C GLY A 39 -12.64 -12.11 7.79
N TYR A 40 -13.85 -12.64 7.96
CA TYR A 40 -15.06 -12.09 7.32
C TYR A 40 -15.52 -10.80 7.98
N ASN A 41 -15.80 -9.80 7.15
CA ASN A 41 -16.13 -8.43 7.53
C ASN A 41 -17.41 -7.96 6.81
N GLY A 42 -18.34 -8.87 6.52
CA GLY A 42 -19.56 -8.55 5.75
C GLY A 42 -20.59 -7.71 6.51
N ASP A 43 -20.41 -7.55 7.81
CA ASP A 43 -21.17 -6.65 8.66
C ASP A 43 -20.69 -5.20 8.58
N LEU A 44 -19.47 -4.96 8.10
CA LEU A 44 -18.97 -3.60 7.86
C LEU A 44 -19.60 -3.00 6.61
N THR A 45 -19.99 -1.74 6.72
CA THR A 45 -20.42 -0.98 5.54
C THR A 45 -19.23 -0.77 4.60
N THR A 46 -19.51 -0.66 3.30
CA THR A 46 -18.49 -0.34 2.29
C THR A 46 -17.74 0.95 2.62
N LYS A 47 -18.42 1.90 3.27
CA LYS A 47 -17.83 3.17 3.71
C LYS A 47 -16.79 2.96 4.81
N GLU A 48 -17.07 2.10 5.79
CA GLU A 48 -16.13 1.81 6.89
C GLU A 48 -14.92 1.01 6.40
N ALA A 49 -15.13 -0.02 5.58
CA ALA A 49 -14.02 -0.75 4.97
C ALA A 49 -13.15 0.18 4.11
N GLY A 50 -13.78 1.07 3.33
CA GLY A 50 -13.10 2.06 2.51
C GLY A 50 -12.35 3.12 3.33
N SER A 51 -12.91 3.57 4.46
CA SER A 51 -12.25 4.57 5.32
C SER A 51 -10.96 4.04 5.91
N VAL A 52 -10.92 2.78 6.37
CA VAL A 52 -9.67 2.16 6.86
C VAL A 52 -8.56 2.26 5.81
N GLY A 53 -8.83 1.82 4.58
CA GLY A 53 -7.84 1.88 3.49
C GLY A 53 -7.41 3.31 3.15
N GLY A 54 -8.34 4.26 3.12
CA GLY A 54 -8.04 5.68 2.87
C GLY A 54 -7.16 6.31 3.96
N TYR A 55 -7.43 6.00 5.23
CA TYR A 55 -6.62 6.49 6.36
C TYR A 55 -5.22 5.86 6.39
N MET A 56 -5.10 4.57 6.03
CA MET A 56 -3.80 3.92 5.87
C MET A 56 -2.93 4.68 4.86
N VAL A 57 -3.47 5.01 3.68
CA VAL A 57 -2.75 5.76 2.65
C VAL A 57 -2.38 7.16 3.14
N LYS A 58 -3.32 7.88 3.78
CA LYS A 58 -3.06 9.21 4.33
C LYS A 58 -1.88 9.21 5.31
N LYS A 59 -1.84 8.25 6.24
CA LYS A 59 -0.77 8.12 7.24
C LYS A 59 0.57 7.71 6.61
N MET A 60 0.55 6.80 5.62
CA MET A 60 1.76 6.45 4.87
C MET A 60 2.35 7.66 4.13
N ILE A 61 1.50 8.49 3.52
CA ILE A 61 1.94 9.73 2.86
C ILE A 61 2.51 10.70 3.89
N ALA A 62 1.82 10.94 5.01
CA ALA A 62 2.31 11.83 6.05
C ALA A 62 3.69 11.40 6.60
N GLN A 63 3.87 10.10 6.87
CA GLN A 63 5.15 9.56 7.31
C GLN A 63 6.25 9.72 6.23
N GLN A 64 5.89 9.57 4.96
CA GLN A 64 6.81 9.81 3.85
C GLN A 64 7.17 11.30 3.74
N GLU A 65 6.21 12.21 3.91
CA GLU A 65 6.42 13.66 3.93
C GLU A 65 7.38 14.08 5.06
N GLU A 66 7.22 13.51 6.25
CA GLU A 66 8.14 13.73 7.37
C GLU A 66 9.57 13.23 7.06
N GLN A 67 9.72 12.05 6.48
CA GLN A 67 11.03 11.53 6.05
C GLN A 67 11.67 12.37 4.95
N MET A 68 10.85 12.92 4.05
CA MET A 68 11.30 13.84 3.00
C MET A 68 11.76 15.17 3.61
N ALA A 69 11.00 15.70 4.57
CA ALA A 69 11.35 16.92 5.28
C ALA A 69 12.66 16.76 6.09
N SER A 70 12.94 15.57 6.62
CA SER A 70 14.19 15.28 7.35
C SER A 70 15.40 15.05 6.44
N GLY A 71 15.28 15.27 5.12
CA GLY A 71 16.36 15.10 4.14
C GLY A 71 16.73 13.64 3.84
N ASN A 72 15.98 12.66 4.38
CA ASN A 72 16.22 11.25 4.16
C ASN A 72 15.36 10.73 3.01
N PHE A 73 15.56 11.30 1.82
CA PHE A 73 14.92 10.79 0.61
C PHE A 73 15.51 9.41 0.26
N PRO A 74 14.70 8.33 0.23
CA PRO A 74 15.13 7.13 -0.46
C PRO A 74 15.37 7.51 -1.92
N LYS A 75 16.63 7.53 -2.38
CA LYS A 75 16.93 7.61 -3.81
C LYS A 75 16.20 6.43 -4.45
N ALA A 76 15.11 6.73 -5.14
CA ALA A 76 14.34 5.69 -5.80
C ALA A 76 15.32 4.95 -6.73
N ASN A 77 15.46 3.64 -6.57
CA ASN A 77 16.07 2.80 -7.60
C ASN A 77 15.07 2.70 -8.76
N ILE A 78 14.84 3.84 -9.43
CA ILE A 78 14.18 3.91 -10.71
C ILE A 78 15.25 3.47 -11.68
N SER A 79 15.25 2.18 -12.02
CA SER A 79 15.84 1.75 -13.29
C SER A 79 15.04 2.48 -14.37
N THR A 80 15.50 3.64 -14.82
CA THR A 80 14.96 4.26 -16.03
C THR A 80 15.22 3.25 -17.16
N PRO A 81 14.18 2.72 -17.84
CA PRO A 81 14.43 2.01 -19.08
C PRO A 81 14.85 3.07 -20.11
N THR A 82 16.14 3.35 -20.20
CA THR A 82 16.69 4.03 -21.39
C THR A 82 16.61 3.02 -22.52
N ASN A 83 15.56 3.14 -23.33
CA ASN A 83 15.48 2.42 -24.60
C ASN A 83 16.35 3.17 -25.61
N THR A 84 17.66 2.94 -25.55
CA THR A 84 18.59 3.31 -26.61
C THR A 84 18.95 2.04 -27.37
N ASN A 85 18.18 1.74 -28.41
CA ASN A 85 18.68 0.96 -29.53
C ASN A 85 18.46 1.78 -30.80
N LEU A 86 19.59 2.18 -31.39
CA LEU A 86 19.75 2.59 -32.79
C LEU A 86 19.39 1.43 -33.72
#